data_AF-A0A8T4J8U1-F1
#
_entry.id   AF-A0A8T4J8U1-F1
#
_cell.length_a   1.000
_cell.length_b   1.000
_cell.length_c   1.000
_cell.angle_alpha   90.00
_cell.angle_beta   90.00
_cell.angle_gamma   90.00
#
_symmetry.space_group_name_H-M   'P 1'
#
loop_
_entity.id
_entity.type
_entity.pdbx_description
1 polymer ?
#
loop_
_entity_poly.entity_id
_entity_poly.type
_entity_poly.pdbx_seq_one_letter_code
_entity_poly.pdbx_strand_id
1 'polypeptide(L)'
;MEPVIIGIQDLVFKPSEIGVRGFFYERYYFDISQDELDTLGEWKITGEGDLSFSACSEKKAWNKVSRLVEQSMRKLTHLLYNKPAIFINEAEGIPLIGSNEYGVIDRGSNILEIKPVTGCNFSCIYCSVDEGKNKKTHDYVVDKDYLVETAAWVAASKKHPVECNIGPQGEPLLYPKIVELIRDLKAIPKVEIISINTNGSLLSKQLIDKLSEAGLTRINLSLNAVDQDVANKLANTAYPLERIKEMIAYCQEKDGNKISVLLAPTLVPGFNDNQMEGLIKISRTIKSDYPTMGIQNFLRYPKGRNPVKQRSWEEFYSFISSLEEKTGASLKSKAEDFKIFDEKELTKPFHKGDVLRVKIV
;
A
#
# COMPACT_ATOMS: atom_id res chain seq x y z
N MET A 1 -31.90 1.75 34.26
CA MET A 1 -31.73 1.68 32.79
C MET A 1 -30.58 0.75 32.53
N GLU A 2 -30.72 -0.17 31.58
CA GLU A 2 -29.61 -1.02 31.18
C GLU A 2 -28.49 -0.16 30.57
N PRO A 3 -27.22 -0.56 30.72
CA PRO A 3 -26.10 0.14 30.10
C PRO A 3 -26.23 0.11 28.59
N VAL A 4 -25.96 1.25 27.93
CA VAL A 4 -25.90 1.31 26.47
C VAL A 4 -24.48 1.06 26.01
N ILE A 5 -24.28 0.15 25.06
CA ILE A 5 -22.97 -0.18 24.49
C ILE A 5 -22.84 0.46 23.12
N ILE A 6 -21.73 1.18 22.90
CA ILE A 6 -21.38 1.84 21.64
C ILE A 6 -20.10 1.20 21.10
N GLY A 7 -20.26 0.38 20.06
CA GLY A 7 -19.15 -0.11 19.24
C GLY A 7 -18.97 0.75 18.00
N ILE A 8 -17.71 0.98 17.61
CA ILE A 8 -17.36 1.68 16.37
C ILE A 8 -16.56 0.71 15.53
N GLN A 9 -16.99 0.54 14.28
CA GLN A 9 -16.31 -0.34 13.34
C GLN A 9 -14.82 0.01 13.25
N ASP A 10 -13.98 -1.03 13.29
CA ASP A 10 -12.53 -0.91 13.16
C ASP A 10 -11.80 -0.14 14.27
N LEU A 11 -12.49 0.15 15.38
CA LEU A 11 -11.95 0.86 16.53
C LEU A 11 -12.14 0.04 17.81
N VAL A 12 -11.05 -0.20 18.53
CA VAL A 12 -11.05 -0.95 19.79
C VAL A 12 -10.41 -0.08 20.88
N PHE A 13 -11.07 0.07 22.01
CA PHE A 13 -10.56 0.85 23.15
C PHE A 13 -9.90 -0.05 24.19
N LYS A 14 -8.78 0.41 24.75
CA LYS A 14 -8.08 -0.24 25.89
C LYS A 14 -7.64 0.79 26.92
N PRO A 15 -7.52 0.42 28.20
CA PRO A 15 -6.93 1.32 29.22
C PRO A 15 -5.50 1.75 28.84
N SER A 16 -5.14 2.98 29.19
CA SER A 16 -3.80 3.55 29.01
C SER A 16 -3.36 4.33 30.25
N GLU A 17 -2.09 4.73 30.32
CA GLU A 17 -1.55 5.47 31.48
C GLU A 17 -2.25 6.81 31.73
N ILE A 18 -2.78 7.44 30.68
CA ILE A 18 -3.39 8.78 30.74
C ILE A 18 -4.92 8.77 30.58
N GLY A 19 -5.53 7.59 30.47
CA GLY A 19 -6.97 7.43 30.22
C GLY A 19 -7.23 6.20 29.36
N VAL A 20 -7.64 6.40 28.10
CA VAL A 20 -8.00 5.32 27.16
C VAL A 20 -7.27 5.48 25.84
N ARG A 21 -6.76 4.38 25.30
CA ARG A 21 -6.21 4.31 23.95
C ARG A 21 -7.22 3.70 22.99
N GLY A 22 -7.56 4.41 21.94
CA GLY A 22 -8.28 3.87 20.79
C GLY A 22 -7.30 3.26 19.79
N PHE A 23 -7.54 2.04 19.35
CA PHE A 23 -6.79 1.34 18.31
C PHE A 23 -7.63 1.26 17.04
N PHE A 24 -7.23 2.00 16.01
CA PHE A 24 -7.89 2.02 14.71
C PHE A 24 -7.16 1.11 13.73
N TYR A 25 -7.92 0.24 13.05
CA TYR A 25 -7.41 -0.82 12.17
C TYR A 25 -6.24 -1.64 12.75
N GLU A 26 -6.19 -1.81 14.07
CA GLU A 26 -5.13 -2.50 14.83
C GLU A 26 -3.71 -1.94 14.69
N ARG A 27 -3.45 -1.04 13.74
CA ARG A 27 -2.13 -0.49 13.40
C ARG A 27 -1.94 0.95 13.80
N TYR A 28 -3.04 1.64 14.04
CA TYR A 28 -3.05 3.05 14.39
C TYR A 28 -3.64 3.23 15.77
N TYR A 29 -3.22 4.27 16.46
CA TYR A 29 -3.76 4.58 17.77
C TYR A 29 -3.83 6.07 18.03
N PHE A 30 -4.68 6.45 18.98
CA PHE A 30 -4.72 7.76 19.60
C PHE A 30 -5.03 7.57 21.08
N ASP A 31 -4.58 8.52 21.90
CA ASP A 31 -4.93 8.55 23.32
C ASP A 31 -6.03 9.58 23.58
N ILE A 32 -6.94 9.23 24.48
CA ILE A 32 -7.94 10.10 25.07
C ILE A 32 -7.60 10.24 26.54
N SER A 33 -7.42 11.48 26.98
CA SER A 33 -7.10 11.78 28.38
C SER A 33 -8.30 11.54 29.31
N GLN A 34 -8.03 11.31 30.59
CA GLN A 34 -9.07 11.18 31.61
C GLN A 34 -9.98 12.43 31.66
N ASP A 35 -9.41 13.63 31.54
CA ASP A 35 -10.17 14.89 31.53
C ASP A 35 -11.17 14.95 30.36
N GLU A 36 -10.80 14.46 29.18
CA GLU A 36 -11.70 14.36 28.02
C GLU A 36 -12.82 13.35 28.27
N LEU A 37 -12.50 12.22 28.93
CA LEU A 37 -13.44 11.14 29.25
C LEU A 37 -14.44 11.52 30.34
N ASP A 38 -14.05 12.35 31.30
CA ASP A 38 -14.91 12.81 32.40
C ASP A 38 -16.12 13.62 31.89
N THR A 39 -15.99 14.21 30.70
CA THR A 39 -17.10 14.92 30.02
C THR A 39 -18.23 13.97 29.57
N LEU A 40 -17.96 12.66 29.50
CA LEU A 40 -18.89 11.68 28.96
C LEU A 40 -19.90 11.16 30.00
N GLY A 41 -19.69 11.43 31.29
CA GLY A 41 -20.51 10.89 32.40
C GLY A 41 -20.00 9.52 32.87
N GLU A 42 -20.89 8.65 33.35
CA GLU A 42 -20.51 7.29 33.78
C GLU A 42 -20.32 6.35 32.58
N TRP A 43 -19.10 5.83 32.40
CA TRP A 43 -18.76 4.92 31.31
C TRP A 43 -17.77 3.82 31.75
N LYS A 44 -17.67 2.75 30.96
CA LYS A 44 -16.71 1.64 31.12
C LYS A 44 -16.29 1.08 29.76
N ILE A 45 -15.11 0.44 29.68
CA ILE A 45 -14.73 -0.38 28.53
C ILE A 45 -15.29 -1.79 28.71
N THR A 46 -15.93 -2.35 27.68
CA THR A 46 -16.39 -3.75 27.68
C THR A 46 -15.22 -4.71 27.47
N GLY A 47 -15.45 -6.01 27.68
CA GLY A 47 -14.42 -7.04 27.38
C GLY A 47 -14.02 -7.08 25.90
N GLU A 48 -14.89 -6.61 25.02
CA GLU A 48 -14.68 -6.55 23.56
C GLU A 48 -13.97 -5.26 23.12
N GLY A 49 -13.78 -4.30 24.05
CA GLY A 49 -13.13 -3.02 23.77
C GLY A 49 -14.08 -1.92 23.29
N ASP A 50 -15.38 -2.08 23.48
CA ASP A 50 -16.39 -1.04 23.23
C ASP A 50 -16.57 -0.13 24.45
N LEU A 51 -17.27 1.00 24.27
CA LEU A 51 -17.62 1.91 25.36
C LEU A 51 -19.07 1.68 25.82
N SER A 52 -19.24 1.35 27.09
CA SER A 52 -20.54 1.21 27.75
C SER A 52 -20.85 2.44 28.60
N PHE A 53 -22.09 2.95 28.54
CA PHE A 53 -22.54 4.14 29.26
C PHE A 53 -23.70 3.82 30.20
N SER A 54 -23.61 4.29 31.44
CA SER A 54 -24.71 4.23 32.40
C SER A 54 -25.64 5.44 32.24
N ALA A 55 -26.95 5.21 32.41
CA ALA A 55 -27.94 6.27 32.59
C ALA A 55 -28.02 7.36 31.49
N CYS A 56 -27.80 7.00 30.21
CA CYS A 56 -28.08 7.89 29.09
C CYS A 56 -28.72 7.15 27.91
N SER A 57 -29.50 7.85 27.08
CA SER A 57 -30.08 7.29 25.86
C SER A 57 -29.00 6.98 24.83
N GLU A 58 -29.20 5.96 24.02
CA GLU A 58 -28.29 5.55 22.93
C GLU A 58 -27.88 6.70 22.01
N LYS A 59 -28.84 7.50 21.52
CA LYS A 59 -28.55 8.68 20.69
C LYS A 59 -27.57 9.67 21.36
N LYS A 60 -27.69 9.86 22.68
CA LYS A 60 -26.83 10.77 23.44
C LYS A 60 -25.45 10.15 23.68
N ALA A 61 -25.38 8.85 23.95
CA ALA A 61 -24.12 8.11 24.04
C ALA A 61 -23.36 8.17 22.72
N TRP A 62 -24.02 7.86 21.61
CA TRP A 62 -23.47 7.92 20.26
C TRP A 62 -22.88 9.31 19.94
N ASN A 63 -23.67 10.38 20.08
CA ASN A 63 -23.20 11.74 19.79
C ASN A 63 -21.96 12.15 20.60
N LYS A 64 -21.86 11.70 21.85
CA LYS A 64 -20.70 11.96 22.71
C LYS A 64 -19.46 11.22 22.20
N VAL A 65 -19.59 9.92 21.94
CA VAL A 65 -18.49 9.08 21.45
C VAL A 65 -18.04 9.54 20.06
N SER A 66 -18.96 9.74 19.12
CA SER A 66 -18.62 10.14 17.75
C SER A 66 -17.81 11.43 17.72
N ARG A 67 -18.22 12.45 18.48
CA ARG A 67 -17.48 13.72 18.56
C ARG A 67 -16.07 13.53 19.14
N LEU A 68 -15.95 12.73 20.19
CA LEU A 68 -14.65 12.46 20.82
C LEU A 68 -13.72 11.71 19.85
N VAL A 69 -14.23 10.66 19.21
CA VAL A 69 -13.48 9.87 18.23
C VAL A 69 -13.08 10.72 17.04
N GLU A 70 -13.97 11.54 16.49
CA GLU A 70 -13.66 12.45 15.37
C GLU A 70 -12.50 13.39 15.72
N GLN A 71 -12.49 13.94 16.94
CA GLN A 71 -11.40 14.80 17.41
C GLN A 71 -10.09 14.03 17.59
N SER A 72 -10.16 12.83 18.17
CA SER A 72 -8.97 12.03 18.46
C SER A 72 -8.37 11.35 17.23
N MET A 73 -9.19 11.03 16.22
CA MET A 73 -8.74 10.52 14.92
C MET A 73 -7.82 11.51 14.17
N ARG A 74 -7.87 12.81 14.51
CA ARG A 74 -6.93 13.82 13.99
C ARG A 74 -5.53 13.73 14.61
N LYS A 75 -5.38 12.97 15.70
CA LYS A 75 -4.12 12.74 16.43
C LYS A 75 -3.61 11.31 16.23
N LEU A 76 -4.04 10.66 15.15
CA LEU A 76 -3.72 9.27 14.87
C LEU A 76 -2.21 9.06 14.72
N THR A 77 -1.71 7.94 15.25
CA THR A 77 -0.28 7.58 15.22
C THR A 77 -0.13 6.14 14.76
N HIS A 78 0.78 5.88 13.83
CA HIS A 78 1.10 4.56 13.32
C HIS A 78 2.02 3.79 14.30
N LEU A 79 1.66 2.57 14.69
CA LEU A 79 2.37 1.76 15.69
C LEU A 79 3.82 1.38 15.31
N LEU A 80 4.08 1.12 14.03
CA LEU A 80 5.39 0.63 13.57
C LEU A 80 6.58 1.55 13.90
N TYR A 81 6.46 2.86 13.66
CA TYR A 81 7.53 3.83 13.91
C TYR A 81 7.09 5.03 14.75
N ASN A 82 5.90 4.95 15.35
CA ASN A 82 5.33 6.01 16.15
C ASN A 82 5.22 7.36 15.40
N LYS A 83 4.86 7.30 14.12
CA LYS A 83 4.69 8.49 13.28
C LYS A 83 3.25 8.96 13.31
N PRO A 84 2.98 10.28 13.28
CA PRO A 84 1.64 10.79 13.03
C PRO A 84 1.06 10.19 11.74
N ALA A 85 -0.25 9.96 11.71
CA ALA A 85 -0.96 9.43 10.56
C ALA A 85 -2.20 10.28 10.29
N ILE A 86 -2.52 10.46 9.02
CA ILE A 86 -3.72 11.16 8.57
C ILE A 86 -4.66 10.13 7.95
N PHE A 87 -5.85 9.99 8.54
CA PHE A 87 -6.92 9.19 7.96
C PHE A 87 -7.72 10.03 6.97
N ILE A 88 -7.71 9.64 5.70
CA ILE A 88 -8.40 10.32 4.61
C ILE A 88 -9.70 9.59 4.33
N ASN A 89 -10.82 10.25 4.54
CA ASN A 89 -12.16 9.74 4.28
C ASN A 89 -13.01 10.80 3.54
N GLU A 90 -14.18 10.39 3.05
CA GLU A 90 -15.08 11.26 2.29
C GLU A 90 -15.54 12.49 3.11
N ALA A 91 -15.77 12.33 4.42
CA ALA A 91 -16.30 13.39 5.29
C ALA A 91 -15.31 14.56 5.46
N GLU A 92 -14.01 14.32 5.36
CA GLU A 92 -12.99 15.38 5.37
C GLU A 92 -12.98 16.21 4.07
N GLY A 93 -13.59 15.70 2.99
CA GLY A 93 -13.66 16.37 1.69
C GLY A 93 -12.31 16.52 0.99
N ILE A 94 -11.33 15.69 1.35
CA ILE A 94 -10.00 15.68 0.73
C ILE A 94 -10.06 14.83 -0.54
N PRO A 95 -9.76 15.39 -1.74
CA PRO A 95 -9.84 14.64 -2.98
C PRO A 95 -8.79 13.53 -3.06
N LEU A 96 -9.19 12.34 -3.51
CA LEU A 96 -8.30 11.20 -3.74
C LEU A 96 -7.58 11.24 -5.10
N ILE A 97 -7.75 12.30 -5.89
CA ILE A 97 -7.09 12.47 -7.19
C ILE A 97 -6.27 13.75 -7.17
N GLY A 98 -5.04 13.67 -7.66
CA GLY A 98 -4.11 14.80 -7.72
C GLY A 98 -2.95 14.74 -6.72
N SER A 99 -2.97 13.79 -5.78
CA SER A 99 -1.83 13.45 -4.91
C SER A 99 -1.02 12.31 -5.52
N ASN A 100 0.31 12.35 -5.35
CA ASN A 100 1.18 11.22 -5.70
C ASN A 100 1.37 10.23 -4.53
N GLU A 101 0.95 10.60 -3.32
CA GLU A 101 1.23 9.86 -2.07
C GLU A 101 0.11 8.88 -1.71
N TYR A 102 -1.14 9.24 -2.01
CA TYR A 102 -2.35 8.48 -1.67
C TYR A 102 -3.42 8.60 -2.76
N GLY A 103 -4.48 7.79 -2.68
CA GLY A 103 -5.65 7.88 -3.54
C GLY A 103 -5.50 7.10 -4.85
N VAL A 104 -6.07 7.65 -5.94
CA VAL A 104 -6.09 7.06 -7.28
C VAL A 104 -5.29 7.95 -8.23
N ILE A 105 -4.32 7.36 -8.93
CA ILE A 105 -3.55 8.06 -9.95
C ILE A 105 -3.87 7.50 -11.32
N ASP A 106 -4.25 8.39 -12.23
CA ASP A 106 -4.40 8.15 -13.65
C ASP A 106 -3.30 8.89 -14.42
N ARG A 107 -2.57 8.16 -15.27
CA ARG A 107 -1.48 8.69 -16.12
C ARG A 107 -1.73 8.50 -17.61
N GLY A 108 -3.00 8.36 -18.02
CA GLY A 108 -3.35 8.25 -19.44
C GLY A 108 -3.14 6.85 -20.02
N SER A 109 -3.18 5.81 -19.17
CA SER A 109 -3.30 4.43 -19.61
C SER A 109 -4.54 3.77 -18.98
N ASN A 110 -4.75 2.50 -19.29
CA ASN A 110 -5.74 1.65 -18.61
C ASN A 110 -5.29 1.13 -17.23
N ILE A 111 -4.13 1.58 -16.72
CA ILE A 111 -3.69 1.29 -15.36
C ILE A 111 -4.10 2.44 -14.44
N LEU A 112 -4.77 2.10 -13.34
CA LEU A 112 -4.98 2.99 -12.20
C LEU A 112 -4.01 2.59 -11.09
N GLU A 113 -3.13 3.51 -10.65
CA GLU A 113 -2.36 3.27 -9.43
C GLU A 113 -3.26 3.53 -8.21
N ILE A 114 -3.42 2.52 -7.36
CA ILE A 114 -4.20 2.59 -6.13
C ILE A 114 -3.24 2.70 -4.94
N LYS A 115 -3.39 3.77 -4.15
CA LYS A 115 -2.48 4.11 -3.04
C LYS A 115 -3.25 4.22 -1.72
N PRO A 116 -3.52 3.10 -1.05
CA PRO A 116 -4.36 3.08 0.15
C PRO A 116 -3.63 3.55 1.41
N VAL A 117 -2.29 3.53 1.41
CA VAL A 117 -1.50 3.73 2.62
C VAL A 117 -0.10 4.26 2.29
N THR A 118 0.54 5.01 3.19
CA THR A 118 1.99 5.22 3.19
C THR A 118 2.62 4.57 4.42
N GLY A 119 3.95 4.54 4.48
CA GLY A 119 4.67 3.81 5.51
C GLY A 119 5.08 2.42 5.02
N CYS A 120 6.22 1.95 5.50
CA CYS A 120 6.84 0.72 5.04
C CYS A 120 7.59 0.07 6.19
N ASN A 121 7.55 -1.25 6.32
CA ASN A 121 8.31 -1.98 7.33
C ASN A 121 9.80 -2.13 6.99
N PHE A 122 10.22 -1.70 5.80
CA PHE A 122 11.61 -1.66 5.35
C PHE A 122 12.14 -0.23 5.26
N SER A 123 13.46 -0.08 5.12
CA SER A 123 14.13 1.21 5.00
C SER A 123 15.19 1.19 3.88
N CYS A 124 14.82 0.63 2.73
CA CYS A 124 15.72 0.34 1.60
C CYS A 124 16.61 1.52 1.22
N ILE A 125 17.92 1.30 1.06
CA ILE A 125 18.91 2.37 0.82
C ILE A 125 18.68 3.17 -0.46
N TYR A 126 17.83 2.69 -1.37
CA TYR A 126 17.48 3.27 -2.66
C TYR A 126 16.01 3.74 -2.76
N CYS A 127 15.30 3.86 -1.63
CA CYS A 127 13.89 4.23 -1.63
C CYS A 127 13.68 5.64 -2.22
N SER A 128 12.80 5.75 -3.22
CA SER A 128 12.52 6.99 -3.96
C SER A 128 11.88 8.10 -3.12
N VAL A 129 11.25 7.73 -2.01
CA VAL A 129 10.49 8.62 -1.12
C VAL A 129 11.02 8.58 0.30
N ASP A 130 12.19 7.97 0.50
CA ASP A 130 12.82 7.76 1.81
C ASP A 130 11.86 7.09 2.81
N GLU A 131 11.00 6.14 2.44
CA GLU A 131 10.06 5.50 3.39
C GLU A 131 10.80 4.63 4.44
N GLY A 132 10.13 4.31 5.56
CA GLY A 132 10.67 3.47 6.62
C GLY A 132 10.97 4.25 7.90
N LYS A 133 12.14 4.03 8.51
CA LYS A 133 12.60 4.70 9.75
C LYS A 133 12.97 6.20 9.56
N ASN A 134 12.42 6.85 8.55
CA ASN A 134 12.68 8.26 8.23
C ASN A 134 12.03 9.22 9.24
N LYS A 135 12.31 10.52 9.05
CA LYS A 135 11.70 11.63 9.79
C LYS A 135 10.57 12.33 9.02
N LYS A 136 9.86 11.63 8.12
CA LYS A 136 8.65 12.19 7.51
C LYS A 136 7.69 12.61 8.61
N THR A 137 6.96 13.69 8.35
CA THR A 137 6.07 14.34 9.32
C THR A 137 4.83 13.50 9.62
N HIS A 138 4.36 12.72 8.65
CA HIS A 138 3.15 11.92 8.76
C HIS A 138 3.11 10.79 7.72
N ASP A 139 2.33 9.75 8.03
CA ASP A 139 1.83 8.77 7.09
C ASP A 139 0.36 9.05 6.71
N TYR A 140 -0.12 8.45 5.62
CA TYR A 140 -1.51 8.51 5.19
C TYR A 140 -2.14 7.13 5.20
N VAL A 141 -3.42 7.07 5.55
CA VAL A 141 -4.26 5.88 5.39
C VAL A 141 -5.59 6.32 4.82
N VAL A 142 -6.00 5.72 3.71
CA VAL A 142 -7.22 6.07 3.00
C VAL A 142 -8.33 5.11 3.37
N ASP A 143 -9.52 5.64 3.60
CA ASP A 143 -10.73 4.85 3.74
C ASP A 143 -10.97 3.96 2.51
N LYS A 144 -11.31 2.70 2.76
CA LYS A 144 -11.45 1.70 1.69
C LYS A 144 -12.58 2.06 0.74
N ASP A 145 -13.75 2.39 1.28
CA ASP A 145 -14.96 2.60 0.48
C ASP A 145 -14.78 3.84 -0.38
N TYR A 146 -14.26 4.93 0.20
CA TYR A 146 -13.96 6.14 -0.56
C TYR A 146 -12.94 5.91 -1.69
N LEU A 147 -11.94 5.06 -1.45
CA LEU A 147 -10.94 4.69 -2.46
C LEU A 147 -11.52 3.85 -3.59
N VAL A 148 -12.38 2.86 -3.25
CA VAL A 148 -13.06 2.00 -4.22
C VAL A 148 -14.02 2.82 -5.08
N GLU A 149 -14.82 3.69 -4.48
CA GLU A 149 -15.75 4.57 -5.19
C GLU A 149 -15.01 5.49 -6.16
N THR A 150 -13.90 6.09 -5.72
CA THR A 150 -13.05 6.90 -6.59
C THR A 150 -12.48 6.07 -7.74
N ALA A 151 -11.95 4.88 -7.45
CA ALA A 151 -11.42 3.98 -8.47
C ALA A 151 -12.49 3.58 -9.50
N ALA A 152 -13.72 3.31 -9.05
CA ALA A 152 -14.85 2.96 -9.90
C ALA A 152 -15.24 4.13 -10.82
N TRP A 153 -15.26 5.35 -10.28
CA TRP A 153 -15.52 6.57 -11.06
C TRP A 153 -14.45 6.77 -12.16
N VAL A 154 -13.16 6.61 -11.85
CA VAL A 154 -12.10 6.73 -12.85
C VAL A 154 -12.17 5.59 -13.87
N ALA A 155 -12.34 4.35 -13.42
CA ALA A 155 -12.44 3.17 -14.29
C ALA A 155 -13.60 3.27 -15.29
N ALA A 156 -14.74 3.85 -14.89
CA ALA A 156 -15.88 4.07 -15.77
C ALA A 156 -15.52 4.91 -17.02
N SER A 157 -14.57 5.85 -16.89
CA SER A 157 -14.10 6.71 -17.98
C SER A 157 -13.18 6.01 -19.00
N LYS A 158 -12.65 4.83 -18.67
CA LYS A 158 -11.70 4.08 -19.51
C LYS A 158 -12.42 3.28 -20.60
N LYS A 159 -11.79 3.13 -21.77
CA LYS A 159 -12.34 2.38 -22.91
C LYS A 159 -11.98 0.89 -22.84
N HIS A 160 -10.76 0.59 -22.44
CA HIS A 160 -10.23 -0.77 -22.35
C HIS A 160 -10.47 -1.35 -20.94
N PRO A 161 -10.31 -2.68 -20.77
CA PRO A 161 -10.22 -3.29 -19.45
C PRO A 161 -9.15 -2.63 -18.59
N VAL A 162 -9.45 -2.46 -17.31
CA VAL A 162 -8.63 -1.70 -16.36
C VAL A 162 -7.77 -2.66 -15.53
N GLU A 163 -6.52 -2.26 -15.32
CA GLU A 163 -5.67 -2.80 -14.26
C GLU A 163 -5.69 -1.85 -13.05
N CYS A 164 -6.06 -2.35 -11.89
CA CYS A 164 -5.83 -1.66 -10.61
C CYS A 164 -4.50 -2.13 -10.01
N ASN A 165 -3.46 -1.32 -10.15
CA ASN A 165 -2.14 -1.59 -9.56
C ASN A 165 -2.02 -0.95 -8.18
N ILE A 166 -2.04 -1.77 -7.13
CA ILE A 166 -1.88 -1.35 -5.74
C ILE A 166 -0.38 -1.11 -5.48
N GLY A 167 0.05 0.15 -5.69
CA GLY A 167 1.46 0.56 -5.65
C GLY A 167 1.67 1.85 -4.85
N PRO A 168 1.46 1.84 -3.53
CA PRO A 168 1.66 3.01 -2.70
C PRO A 168 3.13 3.44 -2.58
N GLN A 169 3.34 4.63 -2.02
CA GLN A 169 4.63 5.05 -1.47
C GLN A 169 4.89 4.39 -0.11
N GLY A 170 4.96 3.06 -0.08
CA GLY A 170 4.98 2.28 1.15
C GLY A 170 4.87 0.77 0.89
N GLU A 171 4.55 0.01 1.93
CA GLU A 171 4.23 -1.42 1.81
C GLU A 171 2.71 -1.62 1.87
N PRO A 172 2.04 -1.98 0.75
CA PRO A 172 0.59 -2.12 0.73
C PRO A 172 0.06 -3.22 1.64
N LEU A 173 0.85 -4.27 1.95
CA LEU A 173 0.43 -5.31 2.89
C LEU A 173 0.38 -4.83 4.36
N LEU A 174 0.81 -3.59 4.64
CA LEU A 174 0.50 -2.92 5.91
C LEU A 174 -0.92 -2.37 5.93
N TYR A 175 -1.57 -2.19 4.78
CA TYR A 175 -2.95 -1.70 4.72
C TYR A 175 -3.91 -2.75 5.32
N PRO A 176 -4.61 -2.45 6.41
CA PRO A 176 -5.35 -3.46 7.16
C PRO A 176 -6.52 -4.08 6.39
N LYS A 177 -7.08 -3.33 5.43
CA LYS A 177 -8.21 -3.75 4.59
C LYS A 177 -7.79 -4.25 3.20
N ILE A 178 -6.56 -4.73 3.04
CA ILE A 178 -6.01 -5.07 1.71
C ILE A 178 -6.81 -6.16 1.00
N VAL A 179 -7.31 -7.16 1.73
CA VAL A 179 -8.10 -8.27 1.16
C VAL A 179 -9.47 -7.78 0.71
N GLU A 180 -10.15 -6.98 1.54
CA GLU A 180 -11.43 -6.36 1.19
C GLU A 180 -11.28 -5.38 0.02
N LEU A 181 -10.23 -4.55 0.04
CA LEU A 181 -9.93 -3.61 -1.04
C LEU A 181 -9.78 -4.33 -2.38
N ILE A 182 -9.03 -5.43 -2.43
CA ILE A 182 -8.86 -6.23 -3.65
C ILE A 182 -10.21 -6.80 -4.12
N ARG A 183 -11.00 -7.35 -3.19
CA ARG A 183 -12.33 -7.92 -3.50
C ARG A 183 -13.25 -6.87 -4.11
N ASP A 184 -13.28 -5.68 -3.54
CA ASP A 184 -14.19 -4.63 -3.96
C ASP A 184 -13.71 -3.96 -5.26
N LEU A 185 -12.40 -3.75 -5.42
CA LEU A 185 -11.81 -3.35 -6.70
C LEU A 185 -12.16 -4.37 -7.80
N LYS A 186 -12.15 -5.68 -7.48
CA LYS A 186 -12.46 -6.72 -8.47
C LYS A 186 -13.93 -6.69 -8.91
N ALA A 187 -14.82 -6.21 -8.05
CA ALA A 187 -16.24 -6.05 -8.36
C ALA A 187 -16.53 -4.84 -9.27
N ILE A 188 -15.58 -3.92 -9.45
CA ILE A 188 -15.76 -2.76 -10.33
C ILE A 188 -15.86 -3.21 -11.80
N PRO A 189 -16.90 -2.80 -12.54
CA PRO A 189 -17.01 -3.09 -13.97
C PRO A 189 -15.76 -2.65 -14.74
N LYS A 190 -15.30 -3.50 -15.67
CA LYS A 190 -14.05 -3.38 -16.46
C LYS A 190 -12.74 -3.69 -15.71
N VAL A 191 -12.72 -3.86 -14.38
CA VAL A 191 -11.49 -4.24 -13.67
C VAL A 191 -11.20 -5.72 -13.89
N GLU A 192 -10.24 -5.99 -14.78
CA GLU A 192 -9.84 -7.36 -15.11
C GLU A 192 -8.60 -7.81 -14.34
N ILE A 193 -7.66 -6.89 -14.11
CA ILE A 193 -6.37 -7.18 -13.50
C ILE A 193 -6.26 -6.39 -12.19
N ILE A 194 -5.86 -7.08 -11.12
CA ILE A 194 -5.42 -6.43 -9.89
C ILE A 194 -4.00 -6.89 -9.61
N SER A 195 -3.09 -5.93 -9.53
CA SER A 195 -1.70 -6.19 -9.21
C SER A 195 -1.30 -5.48 -7.91
N ILE A 196 -0.29 -6.01 -7.21
CA ILE A 196 0.21 -5.42 -5.96
C ILE A 196 1.73 -5.34 -5.97
N ASN A 197 2.28 -4.18 -5.61
CA ASN A 197 3.73 -3.98 -5.48
C ASN A 197 4.12 -4.17 -4.02
N THR A 198 4.79 -5.27 -3.69
CA THR A 198 5.16 -5.60 -2.30
C THR A 198 6.62 -5.98 -2.16
N ASN A 199 7.19 -5.70 -0.99
CA ASN A 199 8.50 -6.20 -0.58
C ASN A 199 8.48 -7.69 -0.16
N GLY A 200 7.29 -8.29 -0.05
CA GLY A 200 7.08 -9.71 0.20
C GLY A 200 7.23 -10.14 1.65
N SER A 201 7.73 -9.27 2.54
CA SER A 201 8.00 -9.64 3.94
C SER A 201 6.76 -9.91 4.78
N LEU A 202 5.58 -9.50 4.33
CA LEU A 202 4.32 -9.77 5.03
C LEU A 202 3.53 -10.92 4.38
N LEU A 203 4.04 -11.49 3.28
CA LEU A 203 3.41 -12.65 2.66
C LEU A 203 3.50 -13.87 3.59
N SER A 204 2.39 -14.60 3.63
CA SER A 204 2.22 -15.90 4.25
C SER A 204 1.30 -16.72 3.35
N LYS A 205 1.33 -18.05 3.48
CA LYS A 205 0.45 -18.95 2.71
C LYS A 205 -1.03 -18.55 2.84
N GLN A 206 -1.49 -18.38 4.08
CA GLN A 206 -2.86 -17.95 4.38
C GLN A 206 -3.22 -16.58 3.77
N LEU A 207 -2.29 -15.61 3.80
CA LEU A 207 -2.55 -14.31 3.20
C LEU A 207 -2.63 -14.43 1.68
N ILE A 208 -1.73 -15.19 1.06
CA ILE A 208 -1.75 -15.46 -0.38
C ILE A 208 -3.06 -16.11 -0.82
N ASP A 209 -3.57 -17.10 -0.07
CA ASP A 209 -4.87 -17.72 -0.33
C ASP A 209 -6.00 -16.69 -0.30
N LYS A 210 -6.06 -15.89 0.76
CA LYS A 210 -7.06 -14.81 0.89
C LYS A 210 -6.97 -13.78 -0.24
N LEU A 211 -5.77 -13.42 -0.67
CA LEU A 211 -5.55 -12.50 -1.79
C LEU A 211 -6.01 -13.12 -3.12
N SER A 212 -5.73 -14.41 -3.34
CA SER A 212 -6.16 -15.17 -4.53
C SER A 212 -7.69 -15.26 -4.58
N GLU A 213 -8.33 -15.64 -3.47
CA GLU A 213 -9.78 -15.69 -3.31
C GLU A 213 -10.45 -14.33 -3.52
N ALA A 214 -9.82 -13.25 -3.07
CA ALA A 214 -10.29 -11.89 -3.31
C ALA A 214 -10.17 -11.44 -4.78
N GLY A 215 -9.43 -12.18 -5.61
CA GLY A 215 -9.27 -11.91 -7.03
C GLY A 215 -7.98 -11.18 -7.40
N LEU A 216 -6.96 -11.18 -6.54
CA LEU A 216 -5.63 -10.67 -6.89
C LEU A 216 -5.09 -11.47 -8.09
N THR A 217 -4.63 -10.74 -9.10
CA THR A 217 -4.14 -11.35 -10.35
C THR A 217 -2.63 -11.49 -10.37
N ARG A 218 -1.90 -10.51 -9.83
CA ARG A 218 -0.43 -10.47 -9.92
C ARG A 218 0.24 -9.87 -8.68
N ILE A 219 1.33 -10.49 -8.23
CA ILE A 219 2.26 -9.91 -7.26
C ILE A 219 3.49 -9.41 -8.02
N ASN A 220 3.77 -8.11 -7.95
CA ASN A 220 5.00 -7.49 -8.39
C ASN A 220 5.95 -7.43 -7.18
N LEU A 221 6.86 -8.40 -7.10
CA LEU A 221 7.68 -8.65 -5.93
C LEU A 221 9.02 -7.91 -6.03
N SER A 222 9.30 -7.06 -5.04
CA SER A 222 10.58 -6.35 -4.91
C SER A 222 11.68 -7.26 -4.34
N LEU A 223 12.10 -8.27 -5.12
CA LEU A 223 13.19 -9.19 -4.80
C LEU A 223 14.49 -8.72 -5.46
N ASN A 224 15.37 -8.09 -4.69
CA ASN A 224 16.51 -7.33 -5.23
C ASN A 224 17.86 -8.06 -5.18
N ALA A 225 17.92 -9.24 -4.55
CA ALA A 225 19.13 -10.04 -4.40
C ALA A 225 18.79 -11.52 -4.18
N VAL A 226 19.74 -12.41 -4.48
CA VAL A 226 19.66 -13.85 -4.16
C VAL A 226 20.59 -14.25 -3.02
N ASP A 227 21.51 -13.36 -2.65
CA ASP A 227 22.35 -13.41 -1.47
C ASP A 227 21.73 -12.66 -0.28
N GLN A 228 21.82 -13.26 0.90
CA GLN A 228 21.18 -12.76 2.12
C GLN A 228 21.81 -11.46 2.64
N ASP A 229 23.14 -11.31 2.53
CA ASP A 229 23.84 -10.11 3.02
C ASP A 229 23.58 -8.93 2.09
N VAL A 230 23.57 -9.16 0.78
CA VAL A 230 23.18 -8.14 -0.21
C VAL A 230 21.71 -7.74 0.00
N ALA A 231 20.81 -8.69 0.24
CA ALA A 231 19.40 -8.40 0.51
C ALA A 231 19.21 -7.53 1.76
N ASN A 232 19.88 -7.88 2.86
CA ASN A 232 19.87 -7.11 4.11
C ASN A 232 20.40 -5.69 3.89
N LYS A 233 21.54 -5.56 3.19
CA LYS A 233 22.16 -4.26 2.89
C LYS A 233 21.24 -3.37 2.06
N LEU A 234 20.61 -3.93 1.04
CA LEU A 234 19.69 -3.21 0.16
C LEU A 234 18.43 -2.76 0.90
N ALA A 235 17.84 -3.63 1.74
CA ALA A 235 16.63 -3.34 2.51
C ALA A 235 16.88 -2.46 3.74
N ASN A 236 18.14 -2.36 4.18
CA ASN A 236 18.57 -1.68 5.40
C ASN A 236 17.83 -2.18 6.66
N THR A 237 17.54 -3.48 6.67
CA THR A 237 16.87 -4.20 7.75
C THR A 237 17.06 -5.70 7.54
N ALA A 238 16.67 -6.52 8.51
CA ALA A 238 16.61 -7.96 8.32
C ALA A 238 15.61 -8.31 7.20
N TYR A 239 16.10 -8.95 6.14
CA TYR A 239 15.34 -9.32 4.96
C TYR A 239 15.05 -10.83 4.97
N PRO A 240 13.78 -11.27 4.97
CA PRO A 240 13.44 -12.69 5.08
C PRO A 240 13.52 -13.39 3.71
N LEU A 241 14.73 -13.49 3.14
CA LEU A 241 14.94 -13.92 1.75
C LEU A 241 14.37 -15.33 1.47
N GLU A 242 14.72 -16.30 2.31
CA GLU A 242 14.29 -17.68 2.11
C GLU A 242 12.77 -17.83 2.25
N ARG A 243 12.15 -17.18 3.24
CA ARG A 243 10.69 -17.15 3.36
C ARG A 243 10.02 -16.53 2.12
N ILE A 244 10.60 -15.47 1.54
CA ILE A 244 10.07 -14.88 0.32
C ILE A 244 10.18 -15.86 -0.86
N LYS A 245 11.29 -16.60 -0.99
CA LYS A 245 11.43 -17.65 -2.00
C LYS A 245 10.41 -18.78 -1.80
N GLU A 246 10.13 -19.17 -0.56
CA GLU A 246 9.07 -20.12 -0.23
C GLU A 246 7.70 -19.60 -0.67
N MET A 247 7.41 -18.31 -0.49
CA MET A 247 6.15 -17.70 -0.94
C MET A 247 6.04 -17.66 -2.46
N ILE A 248 7.14 -17.40 -3.18
CA ILE A 248 7.17 -17.51 -4.65
C ILE A 248 6.80 -18.93 -5.07
N ALA A 249 7.45 -19.94 -4.46
CA ALA A 249 7.20 -21.34 -4.75
C ALA A 249 5.74 -21.73 -4.45
N TYR A 250 5.19 -21.25 -3.33
CA TYR A 250 3.80 -21.46 -2.96
C TYR A 250 2.82 -20.88 -3.99
N CYS A 251 3.11 -19.71 -4.56
CA CYS A 251 2.32 -19.17 -5.67
C CYS A 251 2.34 -20.02 -6.95
N GLN A 252 3.29 -20.95 -7.09
CA GLN A 252 3.39 -21.83 -8.26
C GLN A 252 2.69 -23.19 -8.04
N GLU A 253 2.17 -23.47 -6.84
CA GLU A 253 1.47 -24.71 -6.54
C GLU A 253 0.12 -24.77 -7.27
N LYS A 254 -0.24 -25.94 -7.81
CA LYS A 254 -1.36 -26.08 -8.76
C LYS A 254 -2.75 -26.08 -8.11
N ASP A 255 -2.84 -26.15 -6.79
CA ASP A 255 -4.07 -26.49 -6.07
C ASP A 255 -4.84 -25.26 -5.51
N GLY A 256 -4.99 -24.22 -6.33
CA GLY A 256 -5.94 -23.12 -6.04
C GLY A 256 -5.40 -21.70 -6.16
N ASN A 257 -4.07 -21.53 -6.28
CA ASN A 257 -3.47 -20.21 -6.40
C ASN A 257 -3.28 -19.80 -7.86
N LYS A 258 -3.96 -18.74 -8.29
CA LYS A 258 -3.91 -18.21 -9.66
C LYS A 258 -3.07 -16.93 -9.77
N ILE A 259 -2.39 -16.53 -8.70
CA ILE A 259 -1.63 -15.28 -8.66
C ILE A 259 -0.33 -15.45 -9.46
N SER A 260 -0.19 -14.67 -10.53
CA SER A 260 1.06 -14.54 -11.26
C SER A 260 2.11 -13.81 -10.41
N VAL A 261 3.39 -14.16 -10.54
CA VAL A 261 4.49 -13.46 -9.84
C VAL A 261 5.42 -12.81 -10.87
N LEU A 262 5.69 -11.52 -10.68
CA LEU A 262 6.70 -10.76 -11.41
C LEU A 262 7.81 -10.37 -10.44
N LEU A 263 9.04 -10.78 -10.72
CA LEU A 263 10.20 -10.25 -10.01
C LEU A 263 10.53 -8.86 -10.56
N ALA A 264 10.46 -7.85 -9.70
CA ALA A 264 10.68 -6.46 -10.07
C ALA A 264 11.90 -5.84 -9.36
N PRO A 265 13.13 -6.39 -9.52
CA PRO A 265 14.31 -5.84 -8.85
C PRO A 265 14.64 -4.43 -9.34
N THR A 266 15.00 -3.56 -8.41
CA THR A 266 15.68 -2.30 -8.72
C THR A 266 17.18 -2.57 -8.80
N LEU A 267 17.76 -2.33 -9.97
CA LEU A 267 19.20 -2.39 -10.20
C LEU A 267 19.85 -1.15 -9.59
N VAL A 268 20.58 -1.35 -8.49
CA VAL A 268 21.35 -0.32 -7.79
C VAL A 268 22.82 -0.52 -8.15
N PRO A 269 23.40 0.33 -9.03
CA PRO A 269 24.75 0.12 -9.54
C PRO A 269 25.81 -0.02 -8.43
N GLY A 270 26.63 -1.06 -8.52
CA GLY A 270 27.67 -1.41 -7.56
C GLY A 270 27.17 -2.19 -6.32
N PHE A 271 25.86 -2.42 -6.19
CA PHE A 271 25.28 -3.13 -5.03
C PHE A 271 24.74 -4.50 -5.38
N ASN A 272 24.03 -4.63 -6.51
CA ASN A 272 23.33 -5.89 -6.84
C ASN A 272 23.44 -6.30 -8.31
N ASP A 273 24.37 -5.72 -9.07
CA ASP A 273 24.62 -6.07 -10.47
C ASP A 273 24.86 -7.57 -10.66
N ASN A 274 25.67 -8.16 -9.76
CA ASN A 274 26.01 -9.58 -9.77
C ASN A 274 24.87 -10.49 -9.27
N GLN A 275 23.76 -9.94 -8.79
CA GLN A 275 22.61 -10.71 -8.32
C GLN A 275 21.63 -11.02 -9.46
N MET A 276 21.69 -10.28 -10.56
CA MET A 276 20.67 -10.32 -11.62
C MET A 276 20.56 -11.71 -12.27
N GLU A 277 21.68 -12.37 -12.56
CA GLU A 277 21.66 -13.73 -13.13
C GLU A 277 21.00 -14.75 -12.19
N GLY A 278 21.19 -14.61 -10.88
CA GLY A 278 20.51 -15.44 -9.89
C GLY A 278 19.00 -15.20 -9.87
N LEU A 279 18.59 -13.93 -9.94
CA LEU A 279 17.17 -13.56 -10.02
C LEU A 279 16.52 -14.06 -11.31
N ILE A 280 17.24 -14.02 -12.44
CA ILE A 280 16.79 -14.61 -13.72
C ILE A 280 16.59 -16.12 -13.59
N LYS A 281 17.44 -16.83 -12.84
CA LYS A 281 17.24 -18.27 -12.57
C LYS A 281 15.96 -18.51 -11.78
N ILE A 282 15.64 -17.67 -10.80
CA ILE A 282 14.38 -17.76 -10.05
C ILE A 282 13.19 -17.42 -10.96
N SER A 283 13.26 -16.36 -11.77
CA SER A 283 12.12 -15.97 -12.63
C SER A 283 11.71 -17.05 -13.64
N ARG A 284 12.64 -17.92 -14.04
CA ARG A 284 12.38 -19.08 -14.91
C ARG A 284 11.57 -20.19 -14.28
N THR A 285 11.52 -20.26 -12.94
CA THR A 285 10.69 -21.26 -12.25
C THR A 285 9.24 -20.81 -12.11
N ILE A 286 8.96 -19.54 -12.39
CA ILE A 286 7.64 -18.93 -12.31
C ILE A 286 6.85 -19.22 -13.58
N LYS A 287 5.61 -19.69 -13.42
CA LYS A 287 4.63 -19.90 -14.48
C LYS A 287 3.66 -18.72 -14.45
N SER A 288 3.59 -17.98 -15.54
CA SER A 288 2.82 -16.74 -15.62
C SER A 288 2.47 -16.47 -17.08
N ASP A 289 1.27 -15.91 -17.30
CA ASP A 289 0.86 -15.37 -18.61
C ASP A 289 1.47 -13.99 -18.87
N TYR A 290 2.05 -13.37 -17.85
CA TYR A 290 2.80 -12.11 -17.90
C TYR A 290 4.30 -12.37 -17.85
N PRO A 291 5.15 -11.40 -18.25
CA PRO A 291 6.58 -11.44 -17.96
C PRO A 291 6.84 -11.77 -16.48
N THR A 292 7.84 -12.61 -16.21
CA THR A 292 8.20 -13.03 -14.85
C THR A 292 9.32 -12.19 -14.24
N MET A 293 9.91 -11.28 -15.04
CA MET A 293 10.97 -10.39 -14.57
C MET A 293 10.91 -9.03 -15.27
N GLY A 294 11.01 -7.96 -14.49
CA GLY A 294 11.13 -6.58 -14.95
C GLY A 294 12.19 -5.85 -14.14
N ILE A 295 13.40 -5.76 -14.67
CA ILE A 295 14.49 -5.06 -13.99
C ILE A 295 14.24 -3.55 -14.11
N GLN A 296 14.26 -2.85 -12.98
CA GLN A 296 14.06 -1.41 -12.91
C GLN A 296 15.40 -0.69 -12.79
N ASN A 297 15.60 0.40 -13.54
CA ASN A 297 16.75 1.25 -13.36
C ASN A 297 16.59 2.06 -12.07
N PHE A 298 17.60 2.08 -11.19
CA PHE A 298 17.62 3.00 -10.06
C PHE A 298 17.64 4.45 -10.55
N LEU A 299 16.71 5.26 -10.06
CA LEU A 299 16.61 6.68 -10.37
C LEU A 299 16.82 7.50 -9.10
N ARG A 300 17.47 8.67 -9.25
CA ARG A 300 17.65 9.59 -8.15
C ARG A 300 16.42 10.45 -7.95
N TYR A 301 15.94 10.53 -6.72
CA TYR A 301 14.81 11.37 -6.35
C TYR A 301 15.22 12.39 -5.28
N PRO A 302 14.77 13.66 -5.36
CA PRO A 302 15.13 14.69 -4.38
C PRO A 302 14.76 14.34 -2.93
N LYS A 303 13.62 13.67 -2.73
CA LYS A 303 13.14 13.21 -1.42
C LYS A 303 13.52 11.75 -1.10
N GLY A 304 14.36 11.13 -1.94
CA GLY A 304 14.74 9.73 -1.82
C GLY A 304 16.12 9.53 -1.20
N ARG A 305 16.43 8.28 -0.85
CA ARG A 305 17.79 7.85 -0.49
C ARG A 305 18.56 7.52 -1.77
N ASN A 306 19.69 8.20 -1.96
CA ASN A 306 20.46 8.18 -3.20
C ASN A 306 21.89 7.66 -2.96
N PRO A 307 22.10 6.34 -2.82
CA PRO A 307 23.37 5.78 -2.38
C PRO A 307 24.45 5.83 -3.49
N VAL A 308 24.02 5.95 -4.75
CA VAL A 308 24.88 5.94 -5.94
C VAL A 308 24.33 6.88 -7.03
N LYS A 309 25.11 7.09 -8.09
CA LYS A 309 24.62 7.71 -9.32
C LYS A 309 23.75 6.71 -10.08
N GLN A 310 22.66 7.19 -10.68
CA GLN A 310 21.87 6.41 -11.62
C GLN A 310 22.66 6.14 -12.91
N ARG A 311 22.38 5.02 -13.57
CA ARG A 311 22.84 4.78 -14.95
C ARG A 311 22.04 5.63 -15.93
N SER A 312 22.68 6.02 -17.02
CA SER A 312 21.94 6.50 -18.19
C SER A 312 21.04 5.38 -18.73
N TRP A 313 20.01 5.73 -19.49
CA TRP A 313 19.16 4.72 -20.13
C TRP A 313 19.94 3.86 -21.12
N GLU A 314 20.93 4.43 -21.82
CA GLU A 314 21.81 3.70 -22.73
C GLU A 314 22.66 2.65 -21.97
N GLU A 315 23.30 3.05 -20.88
CA GLU A 315 24.08 2.15 -20.02
C GLU A 315 23.20 1.05 -19.42
N PHE A 316 21.99 1.42 -18.99
CA PHE A 316 21.02 0.48 -18.45
C PHE A 316 20.62 -0.57 -19.50
N TYR A 317 20.20 -0.16 -20.70
CA TYR A 317 19.79 -1.10 -21.74
C TYR A 317 20.95 -1.90 -22.32
N SER A 318 22.17 -1.34 -22.35
CA SER A 318 23.38 -2.10 -22.67
C SER A 318 23.63 -3.21 -21.66
N PHE A 319 23.51 -2.92 -20.36
CA PHE A 319 23.59 -3.93 -19.31
C PHE A 319 22.49 -5.00 -19.44
N ILE A 320 21.23 -4.60 -19.67
CA ILE A 320 20.13 -5.55 -19.90
C ILE A 320 20.43 -6.45 -21.10
N SER A 321 20.88 -5.88 -22.23
CA SER A 321 21.23 -6.66 -23.43
C SER A 321 22.33 -7.68 -23.15
N SER A 322 23.34 -7.32 -22.36
CA SER A 322 24.39 -8.25 -21.95
C SER A 322 23.87 -9.40 -21.08
N LEU A 323 22.86 -9.17 -20.25
CA LEU A 323 22.20 -10.22 -19.47
C LEU A 323 21.36 -11.12 -20.37
N GLU A 324 20.63 -10.54 -21.33
CA GLU A 324 19.85 -11.31 -22.32
C GLU A 324 20.79 -12.23 -23.13
N GLU A 325 21.95 -11.73 -23.59
CA GLU A 325 22.94 -12.52 -24.32
C GLU A 325 23.51 -13.66 -23.47
N LYS A 326 23.92 -13.38 -22.22
CA LYS A 326 24.51 -14.38 -21.31
C LYS A 326 23.54 -15.45 -20.89
N THR A 327 22.29 -15.08 -20.65
CA THR A 327 21.31 -15.99 -20.04
C THR A 327 20.37 -16.60 -21.07
N GLY A 328 20.10 -15.92 -22.18
CA GLY A 328 19.02 -16.23 -23.11
C GLY A 328 17.63 -15.83 -22.62
N ALA A 329 17.53 -15.03 -21.54
CA ALA A 329 16.25 -14.50 -21.07
C ALA A 329 15.78 -13.32 -21.92
N SER A 330 14.47 -13.10 -22.00
CA SER A 330 13.88 -11.85 -22.51
C SER A 330 13.56 -10.95 -21.31
N LEU A 331 14.23 -9.80 -21.22
CA LEU A 331 14.19 -8.90 -20.06
C LEU A 331 13.62 -7.52 -20.40
N LYS A 332 13.50 -7.20 -21.70
CA LYS A 332 12.88 -5.97 -22.19
C LYS A 332 11.41 -6.19 -22.48
N SER A 333 10.57 -5.99 -21.47
CA SER A 333 9.11 -6.06 -21.63
C SER A 333 8.54 -4.84 -22.35
N LYS A 334 7.44 -5.05 -23.05
CA LYS A 334 6.64 -4.02 -23.73
C LYS A 334 5.30 -3.82 -23.03
N ALA A 335 4.60 -2.75 -23.39
CA ALA A 335 3.29 -2.43 -22.83
C ALA A 335 2.27 -3.56 -23.11
N GLU A 336 2.34 -4.16 -24.30
CA GLU A 336 1.43 -5.21 -24.75
C GLU A 336 1.58 -6.49 -23.93
N ASP A 337 2.79 -6.80 -23.43
CA ASP A 337 3.06 -7.96 -22.57
C ASP A 337 2.28 -7.88 -21.25
N PHE A 338 1.86 -6.68 -20.86
CA PHE A 338 1.06 -6.40 -19.68
C PHE A 338 -0.39 -5.98 -20.01
N LYS A 339 -0.80 -6.04 -21.27
CA LYS A 339 -2.12 -5.56 -21.75
C LYS A 339 -2.35 -4.09 -21.39
N ILE A 340 -1.30 -3.27 -21.51
CA ILE A 340 -1.37 -1.83 -21.26
C ILE A 340 -1.75 -1.13 -22.56
N PHE A 341 -2.78 -0.29 -22.48
CA PHE A 341 -3.30 0.50 -23.58
C PHE A 341 -3.31 1.98 -23.21
N ASP A 342 -3.01 2.83 -24.18
CA ASP A 342 -3.16 4.28 -24.03
C ASP A 342 -4.64 4.64 -23.88
N GLU A 343 -4.91 5.56 -22.95
CA GLU A 343 -6.23 6.05 -22.59
C GLU A 343 -6.23 7.57 -22.53
N LYS A 344 -7.42 8.17 -22.56
CA LYS A 344 -7.53 9.60 -22.29
C LYS A 344 -7.30 9.86 -20.79
N GLU A 345 -6.43 10.82 -20.47
CA GLU A 345 -6.32 11.35 -19.10
C GLU A 345 -7.66 11.97 -18.67
N LEU A 346 -7.95 11.90 -17.37
CA LEU A 346 -8.98 12.72 -16.75
C LEU A 346 -8.78 14.21 -17.10
N THR A 347 -9.90 14.90 -17.31
CA THR A 347 -9.86 16.34 -17.61
C THR A 347 -9.38 17.08 -16.37
N LYS A 348 -8.33 17.88 -16.52
CA LYS A 348 -7.77 18.69 -15.42
C LYS A 348 -8.77 19.81 -15.12
N PRO A 349 -9.31 19.90 -13.89
CA PRO A 349 -10.31 20.92 -13.56
C PRO A 349 -9.73 22.34 -13.51
N PHE A 350 -8.40 22.45 -13.40
CA PHE A 350 -7.68 23.71 -13.28
C PHE A 350 -6.53 23.77 -14.28
N HIS A 351 -6.25 24.97 -14.75
CA HIS A 351 -5.18 25.28 -15.70
C HIS A 351 -4.13 26.18 -15.05
N LYS A 352 -2.93 26.18 -15.64
CA LYS A 352 -1.85 27.06 -15.19
C LYS A 352 -2.27 28.52 -15.36
N GLY A 353 -2.33 29.25 -14.25
CA GLY A 353 -2.72 30.66 -14.21
C GLY A 353 -4.10 30.90 -13.57
N ASP A 354 -4.88 29.84 -13.31
CA ASP A 354 -6.15 29.97 -12.62
C ASP A 354 -5.97 30.51 -11.20
N VAL A 355 -6.87 31.41 -10.78
CA VAL A 355 -6.95 31.92 -9.41
C VAL A 355 -8.12 31.24 -8.72
N LEU A 356 -7.81 30.44 -7.70
CA LEU A 356 -8.78 29.59 -7.00
C LEU A 356 -8.98 30.06 -5.56
N ARG A 357 -10.21 29.95 -5.05
CA ARG A 357 -10.48 29.96 -3.61
C ARG A 357 -10.47 28.53 -3.12
N VAL A 358 -9.56 28.21 -2.21
CA VAL A 358 -9.40 26.87 -1.65
C VAL A 358 -9.68 26.88 -0.15
N LYS A 359 -10.24 25.78 0.35
CA LYS A 359 -10.30 25.50 1.79
C LYS A 359 -8.99 24.81 2.18
N ILE A 360 -8.30 25.35 3.18
CA ILE A 360 -7.18 24.64 3.82
C ILE A 360 -7.83 23.65 4.79
N VAL A 361 -7.60 22.37 4.53
CA VAL A 361 -8.17 21.25 5.31
C VAL A 361 -7.10 20.66 6.21
#